data_AF-B4SEH5-F1
#
_entry.id   AF-B4SEH5-F1
#
_cell.length_a   1.000
_cell.length_b   1.000
_cell.length_c   1.000
_cell.angle_alpha   90.00
_cell.angle_beta   90.00
_cell.angle_gamma   90.00
#
_symmetry.space_group_name_H-M   'P 1'
#
loop_
_entity.id
_entity.type
_entity.pdbx_description
1 polymer ?
#
loop_
_entity_poly.entity_id
_entity_poly.type
_entity_poly.pdbx_seq_one_letter_code
_entity_poly.pdbx_strand_id
1 'polypeptide(L)' 'MSKKSQKKVEPVALDGVLSAEEREESIRLTAYYRWKKKGERYGEDQDDWFEAEEAYNDSFPDAGGD' A
#
# COMPACT_ATOMS: atom_id res chain seq x y z
N MET A 1 -35.25 7.49 11.46
CA MET A 1 -34.35 8.01 10.40
C MET A 1 -32.93 7.61 10.74
N SER A 2 -32.38 6.60 10.05
CA SER A 2 -31.10 5.97 10.36
C SER A 2 -29.93 6.85 9.91
N LYS A 3 -29.15 7.37 10.85
CA LYS A 3 -27.87 8.03 10.56
C LYS A 3 -26.78 6.95 10.52
N LYS A 4 -26.49 6.43 9.31
CA LYS A 4 -25.42 5.45 9.08
C LYS A 4 -24.06 6.16 9.05
N SER A 5 -23.10 5.51 9.70
CA SER A 5 -21.78 5.98 10.09
C SER A 5 -20.94 6.55 8.95
N GLN A 6 -20.31 7.70 9.22
CA GLN A 6 -19.11 8.13 8.51
C GLN A 6 -17.98 7.12 8.83
N LYS A 7 -17.66 6.26 7.86
CA LYS A 7 -16.40 5.51 7.86
C LYS A 7 -15.30 6.51 7.51
N LYS A 8 -14.81 7.24 8.52
CA LYS A 8 -13.60 8.05 8.41
C LYS A 8 -12.45 7.07 8.26
N VAL A 9 -11.99 6.89 7.03
CA VAL A 9 -10.76 6.16 6.75
C VAL A 9 -9.63 7.01 7.31
N GLU A 10 -9.17 6.66 8.50
CA GLU A 10 -7.98 7.27 9.07
C GLU A 10 -6.80 6.77 8.22
N PRO A 11 -5.90 7.66 7.74
CA PRO A 11 -4.68 7.20 7.11
C PRO A 11 -3.89 6.50 8.21
N VAL A 12 -3.89 5.18 8.14
CA VAL A 12 -3.16 4.30 9.04
C VAL A 12 -1.67 4.47 8.75
N ALA A 13 -1.09 5.55 9.26
CA ALA A 13 0.34 5.71 9.39
C ALA A 13 0.80 4.78 10.52
N LEU A 14 0.96 3.48 10.21
CA LEU A 14 1.68 2.52 11.04
C LEU A 14 3.17 2.72 10.81
N ASP A 15 3.67 3.83 11.34
CA ASP A 15 5.10 4.12 11.43
C ASP A 15 5.66 3.35 12.64
N GLY A 16 6.52 2.34 12.41
CA GLY A 16 7.18 1.66 13.50
C GLY A 16 7.85 0.33 13.17
N VAL A 17 7.07 -0.76 13.05
CA VAL A 17 7.59 -2.11 12.78
C VAL A 17 6.46 -2.90 12.11
N LEU A 18 6.31 -2.76 10.79
CA LEU A 18 5.36 -3.58 10.05
C LEU A 18 5.90 -5.01 9.99
N SER A 19 5.13 -5.98 10.49
CA SER A 19 5.44 -7.40 10.28
C SER A 19 5.51 -7.72 8.78
N ALA A 20 6.18 -8.81 8.40
CA ALA A 20 6.28 -9.22 6.99
C ALA A 20 4.89 -9.26 6.29
N GLU A 21 3.88 -9.75 7.02
CA GLU A 21 2.48 -9.79 6.57
C GLU A 21 1.91 -8.39 6.30
N GLU A 22 2.21 -7.40 7.13
CA GLU A 22 1.72 -6.02 6.98
C GLU A 22 2.46 -5.27 5.86
N ARG A 23 3.74 -5.59 5.65
CA ARG A 23 4.50 -5.12 4.48
C ARG A 23 3.86 -5.62 3.21
N GLU A 24 3.61 -6.93 3.11
CA GLU A 24 2.96 -7.54 1.95
C GLU A 24 1.55 -6.97 1.73
N GLU A 25 0.77 -6.75 2.79
CA GLU A 25 -0.54 -6.09 2.68
C GLU A 25 -0.43 -4.66 2.15
N SER A 26 0.55 -3.88 2.62
CA SER A 26 0.78 -2.50 2.17
C SER A 26 1.18 -2.44 0.69
N ILE A 27 2.09 -3.33 0.28
CA ILE A 27 2.50 -3.49 -1.12
C ILE A 27 1.29 -3.89 -1.96
N ARG A 28 0.53 -4.91 -1.53
CA ARG A 28 -0.64 -5.42 -2.25
C ARG A 28 -1.71 -4.36 -2.46
N LEU A 29 -2.02 -3.60 -1.41
CA LEU A 29 -3.00 -2.51 -1.50
C LEU A 29 -2.49 -1.43 -2.46
N THR A 30 -1.23 -1.04 -2.34
CA THR A 30 -0.60 -0.03 -3.19
C THR A 30 -0.62 -0.47 -4.66
N ALA A 31 -0.20 -1.69 -4.96
CA ALA A 31 -0.23 -2.30 -6.29
C ALA A 31 -1.66 -2.33 -6.86
N TYR A 32 -2.64 -2.78 -6.07
CA TYR A 32 -4.04 -2.82 -6.47
C TYR A 32 -4.58 -1.43 -6.82
N TYR A 33 -4.29 -0.41 -5.99
CA TYR A 33 -4.72 0.96 -6.28
C TYR A 33 -4.01 1.56 -7.49
N ARG A 34 -2.72 1.25 -7.71
CA ARG A 34 -1.97 1.66 -8.91
C ARG A 34 -2.58 1.05 -10.16
N TRP A 35 -2.77 -0.26 -10.17
CA TRP A 35 -3.39 -1.00 -11.27
C TRP A 35 -4.78 -0.46 -11.61
N LYS A 36 -5.61 -0.25 -10.59
CA LYS A 36 -6.95 0.34 -10.74
C LYS A 36 -6.90 1.76 -11.29
N LYS A 37 -5.94 2.58 -10.85
CA LYS A 37 -5.75 3.96 -11.32
C LYS A 37 -5.25 4.01 -12.77
N LYS A 38 -4.46 3.03 -13.21
CA LYS A 38 -3.99 2.88 -14.60
C LYS A 38 -5.08 2.34 -15.55
N GLY A 39 -6.23 1.92 -15.01
CA GLY A 39 -7.37 1.43 -15.78
C GLY A 39 -7.39 -0.10 -15.93
N GLU A 40 -6.85 -0.82 -14.95
CA GLU A 40 -6.94 -2.28 -14.85
C GLU A 40 -6.35 -2.98 -16.09
N ARG A 41 -5.21 -2.47 -16.57
CA ARG A 41 -4.55 -3.01 -17.77
C ARG A 41 -4.08 -4.43 -17.48
N TYR A 42 -4.52 -5.35 -18.31
CA TYR A 42 -4.18 -6.76 -18.18
C TYR A 42 -2.70 -6.98 -18.53
N GLY A 43 -1.94 -7.59 -17.62
CA GLY A 43 -0.50 -7.85 -17.79
C GLY A 43 0.43 -6.80 -17.19
N GLU A 44 -0.10 -5.72 -16.59
CA GLU A 44 0.70 -4.75 -15.83
C GLU A 44 0.58 -4.95 -14.31
N ASP A 45 -0.17 -5.95 -13.86
CA ASP A 45 -0.38 -6.24 -12.44
C ASP A 45 0.93 -6.57 -11.70
N GLN A 46 1.86 -7.26 -12.35
CA GLN A 46 3.18 -7.54 -11.80
C GLN A 46 4.06 -6.29 -11.75
N ASP A 47 4.01 -5.45 -12.79
CA ASP A 47 4.78 -4.20 -12.86
C ASP A 47 4.30 -3.22 -11.76
N ASP A 48 2.98 -3.10 -11.60
CA ASP A 48 2.34 -2.33 -10.52
C ASP A 48 2.70 -2.87 -9.12
N TRP A 49 2.94 -4.18 -9.00
CA TRP A 49 3.42 -4.81 -7.77
C TRP A 49 4.87 -4.44 -7.48
N PHE A 50 5.78 -4.57 -8.44
CA PHE A 50 7.19 -4.18 -8.26
C PHE A 50 7.33 -2.70 -7.93
N GLU A 51 6.60 -1.82 -8.63
CA GLU A 51 6.57 -0.39 -8.32
C GLU A 51 6.05 -0.10 -6.89
N ALA A 52 5.11 -0.90 -6.39
CA ALA A 52 4.60 -0.78 -5.03
C ALA A 52 5.62 -1.24 -3.99
N GLU A 53 6.36 -2.33 -4.27
CA GLU A 53 7.47 -2.79 -3.43
C GLU A 53 8.58 -1.76 -3.32
N GLU A 54 9.00 -1.18 -4.45
CA GLU A 54 10.04 -0.14 -4.48
C GLU A 54 9.58 1.11 -3.73
N ALA A 55 8.36 1.58 -3.94
CA ALA A 55 7.83 2.74 -3.24
C ALA A 55 7.73 2.50 -1.72
N TYR A 56 7.38 1.28 -1.31
CA TYR A 56 7.37 0.89 0.10
C TYR A 56 8.80 0.91 0.68
N ASN A 57 9.78 0.36 -0.04
CA ASN A 57 11.18 0.33 0.39
C ASN A 57 11.83 1.72 0.42
N ASP A 58 11.42 2.62 -0.48
CA ASP A 58 11.83 4.04 -0.50
C ASP A 58 11.22 4.84 0.66
N SER A 59 9.92 4.63 0.94
CA SER A 59 9.21 5.35 2.01
C SER A 59 9.57 4.87 3.41
N PHE A 60 9.97 3.60 3.53
CA PHE A 60 10.46 3.01 4.77
C PHE A 60 11.89 2.51 4.53
N PRO A 61 12.87 3.43 4.45
CA PRO A 61 14.26 3.02 4.46
C PRO A 61 14.46 2.32 5.80
N ASP A 62 14.71 1.01 5.72
CA ASP A 62 15.17 0.20 6.84
C ASP A 62 16.18 1.03 7.63
N ALA A 63 15.83 1.35 8.88
CA ALA A 63 16.62 2.20 9.76
C ALA A 63 17.92 1.48 10.18
N GLY A 64 18.79 1.26 9.20
CA GLY A 64 20.04 0.53 9.29
C GLY A 64 21.04 1.11 8.29
N GLY A 65 21.59 2.29 8.60
CA GLY A 65 22.64 2.88 7.75
C GLY A 65 23.26 4.18 8.25
N ASP A 66 23.76 4.21 9.49
CA ASP A 66 25.17 4.51 9.88
C ASP A 66 25.32 4.47 11.42
#